data_AF-A0A553SQH4-F1
#
_entry.id   AF-A0A553SQH4-F1
#
_cell.length_a   1.000
_cell.length_b   1.000
_cell.length_c   1.000
_cell.angle_alpha   90.00
_cell.angle_beta   90.00
_cell.angle_gamma   90.00
#
_symmetry.space_group_name_H-M   'P 1'
#
loop_
_entity.id
_entity.type
_entity.pdbx_description
1 polymer ?
#
loop_
_entity_poly.entity_id
_entity_poly.type
_entity_poly.pdbx_seq_one_letter_code
_entity_poly.pdbx_strand_id
1 'polypeptide(L)'
;MKIQSITYELVNGMYEGKRYDIDRYFIVGRRPLSTHELTVYVNHLDKTISGDCIRYGSWGDIDLDEVMEMLKIVEDAGELKRPYDGYKGK
;
A
#
# COMPACT_ATOMS: atom_id res chain seq x y z
N MET A 1 -11.58 -8.06 7.70
CA MET A 1 -10.81 -9.00 6.85
C MET A 1 -9.77 -9.70 7.73
N LYS A 2 -9.45 -10.98 7.53
CA LYS A 2 -8.34 -11.61 8.27
C LYS A 2 -7.05 -11.44 7.47
N ILE A 3 -6.08 -10.70 8.02
CA ILE A 3 -4.77 -10.52 7.40
C ILE A 3 -4.00 -11.84 7.45
N GLN A 4 -3.41 -12.23 6.32
CA GLN A 4 -2.58 -13.43 6.20
C GLN A 4 -1.09 -13.06 6.17
N SER A 5 -0.74 -12.02 5.43
CA SER A 5 0.63 -11.51 5.37
C SER A 5 0.65 -10.02 5.04
N ILE A 6 1.68 -9.36 5.55
CA ILE A 6 2.10 -8.03 5.15
C ILE A 6 3.56 -8.15 4.75
N THR A 7 3.91 -7.73 3.55
CA THR A 7 5.30 -7.60 3.10
C THR A 7 5.53 -6.20 2.59
N TYR A 8 6.79 -5.77 2.53
CA TYR A 8 7.15 -4.43 2.10
C TYR A 8 8.29 -4.47 1.09
N GLU A 9 8.34 -3.43 0.25
CA GLU A 9 9.44 -3.18 -0.66
C GLU A 9 9.75 -1.68 -0.70
N LEU A 10 11.03 -1.34 -0.54
CA LEU A 10 11.50 0.04 -0.61
C LEU A 10 12.06 0.29 -2.01
N VAL A 11 11.37 1.12 -2.78
CA VAL A 11 11.80 1.52 -4.12
C VAL A 11 12.45 2.90 -4.02
N ASN A 12 13.75 2.91 -3.74
CA ASN A 12 14.55 4.13 -3.68
C ASN A 12 15.68 4.09 -4.70
N GLY A 13 15.72 5.06 -5.61
CA GLY A 13 16.79 5.13 -6.61
C GLY A 13 16.45 5.99 -7.82
N MET A 14 17.27 5.84 -8.86
CA MET A 14 16.99 6.41 -10.17
C MET A 14 16.69 5.29 -11.17
N TYR A 15 15.60 5.44 -11.93
CA TYR A 15 15.22 4.55 -13.01
C TYR A 15 14.81 5.41 -14.22
N GLU A 16 15.40 5.14 -15.39
CA GLU A 16 15.16 5.91 -16.63
C GLU A 16 15.28 7.44 -16.46
N GLY A 17 16.24 7.90 -15.65
CA GLY A 17 16.47 9.33 -15.39
C GLY A 17 15.46 9.98 -14.45
N LYS A 18 14.49 9.22 -13.91
CA LYS A 18 13.55 9.68 -12.89
C LYS A 18 13.95 9.16 -11.52
N ARG A 19 13.82 10.02 -10.50
CA ARG A 19 14.03 9.65 -9.10
C ARG A 19 12.75 9.01 -8.57
N TYR A 20 12.91 7.94 -7.80
CA TYR A 20 11.84 7.25 -7.08
C TYR A 20 12.21 7.16 -5.60
N ASP A 21 11.22 7.42 -4.74
CA ASP A 21 11.31 7.18 -3.29
C ASP A 21 9.93 6.73 -2.80
N ILE A 22 9.63 5.44 -3.00
CA ILE A 22 8.30 4.86 -2.78
C ILE A 22 8.42 3.67 -1.84
N ASP A 23 7.63 3.67 -0.78
CA ASP A 23 7.39 2.47 0.05
C ASP A 23 6.17 1.74 -0.50
N ARG A 24 6.32 0.45 -0.78
CA ARG A 24 5.23 -0.42 -1.20
C ARG A 24 4.92 -1.41 -0.10
N TYR A 25 3.65 -1.51 0.27
CA TYR A 25 3.15 -2.48 1.23
C TYR A 25 2.18 -3.41 0.53
N PHE A 26 2.48 -4.71 0.55
CA PHE A 26 1.63 -5.75 -0.01
C PHE A 26 0.90 -6.44 1.12
N ILE A 27 -0.42 -6.38 1.09
CA ILE A 27 -1.30 -6.88 2.13
C ILE A 27 -2.18 -7.97 1.53
N VAL A 28 -2.01 -9.19 2.02
CA VAL A 28 -2.85 -10.31 1.60
C VAL A 28 -3.86 -10.59 2.70
N GLY A 29 -5.13 -10.40 2.39
CA GLY A 29 -6.23 -10.60 3.31
C GLY A 29 -7.23 -11.63 2.79
N ARG A 30 -7.75 -12.46 3.69
CA ARG A 30 -8.78 -13.45 3.35
C ARG A 30 -10.14 -13.01 3.89
N ARG A 31 -11.13 -12.96 3.00
CA ARG A 31 -12.56 -12.88 3.33
C ARG A 31 -13.19 -14.27 3.14
N PRO A 32 -14.38 -14.54 3.70
CA PRO A 32 -15.02 -15.86 3.58
C PRO A 32 -15.18 -16.36 2.14
N LEU A 33 -15.33 -15.45 1.19
CA LEU A 33 -15.62 -15.76 -0.22
C LEU A 33 -14.42 -15.61 -1.16
N SER A 34 -13.36 -14.89 -0.77
CA SER A 34 -12.23 -14.62 -1.67
C SER A 34 -10.99 -14.09 -0.94
N THR A 35 -9.83 -14.32 -1.55
CA THR A 35 -8.57 -13.64 -1.20
C THR A 35 -8.56 -12.26 -1.86
N HIS A 36 -8.08 -11.27 -1.12
CA HIS A 36 -7.85 -9.91 -1.58
C HIS A 36 -6.36 -9.63 -1.42
N GLU A 37 -5.73 -9.17 -2.49
CA GLU A 37 -4.35 -8.73 -2.50
C GLU A 37 -4.39 -7.22 -2.70
N LEU A 38 -3.94 -6.46 -1.70
CA LEU A 38 -3.92 -5.00 -1.74
C LEU A 38 -2.46 -4.55 -1.79
N THR A 39 -2.19 -3.57 -2.65
CA THR A 39 -0.90 -2.90 -2.70
C THR A 39 -1.11 -1.44 -2.34
N VAL A 40 -0.40 -0.98 -1.32
CA VAL A 40 -0.39 0.42 -0.93
C VAL A 40 0.96 1.03 -1.29
N TYR A 41 0.93 2.23 -1.86
CA TYR A 41 2.11 3.01 -2.23
C TYR A 41 2.16 4.27 -1.38
N VAL A 42 3.30 4.52 -0.76
CA VAL A 42 3.63 5.78 -0.09
C VAL A 42 4.76 6.43 -0.86
N ASN A 43 4.46 7.48 -1.62
CA ASN A 43 5.43 8.22 -2.40
C ASN A 43 5.97 9.40 -1.58
N HIS A 44 7.23 9.30 -1.16
CA HIS A 44 7.88 10.33 -0.34
C HIS A 44 8.37 11.53 -1.14
N LEU A 45 8.52 11.42 -2.47
CA LEU A 45 8.88 12.56 -3.33
C LEU A 45 7.68 13.50 -3.49
N ASP A 46 6.54 12.93 -3.85
CA ASP A 46 5.33 13.71 -4.13
C ASP A 46 4.45 13.94 -2.89
N LYS A 47 4.79 13.27 -1.78
CA LYS A 47 3.99 13.23 -0.53
C LYS A 47 2.56 12.77 -0.79
N THR A 48 2.43 11.71 -1.59
CA THR A 48 1.14 11.12 -1.94
C THR A 48 1.04 9.67 -1.51
N ILE A 49 -0.16 9.25 -1.18
CA ILE A 49 -0.51 7.85 -0.95
C ILE A 49 -1.54 7.39 -1.99
N SER A 50 -1.44 6.14 -2.41
CA SER A 50 -2.36 5.50 -3.33
C SER A 50 -2.35 4.01 -3.13
N GLY A 51 -3.22 3.27 -3.82
CA GLY A 51 -3.16 1.83 -3.81
C GLY A 51 -3.98 1.20 -4.91
N ASP A 52 -3.71 -0.07 -5.12
CA ASP A 52 -4.42 -0.94 -6.04
C ASP A 52 -4.88 -2.19 -5.29
N CYS A 53 -5.90 -2.87 -5.79
CA CYS A 53 -6.25 -4.19 -5.31
C CYS A 53 -6.48 -5.19 -6.44
N ILE A 54 -6.25 -6.45 -6.11
CA ILE A 54 -6.75 -7.60 -6.85
C ILE A 54 -7.77 -8.29 -5.96
N ARG A 55 -9.02 -8.32 -6.43
CA ARG A 55 -10.12 -9.01 -5.76
C ARG A 55 -10.98 -9.74 -6.79
N TYR A 56 -11.44 -10.94 -6.43
CA TYR A 56 -12.24 -11.78 -7.33
C TYR A 56 -11.54 -12.07 -8.68
N GLY A 57 -10.20 -12.13 -8.69
CA GLY A 57 -9.40 -12.38 -9.89
C GLY A 57 -9.32 -11.20 -10.87
N SER A 58 -9.73 -10.00 -10.46
CA SER A 58 -9.67 -8.79 -11.28
C SER A 58 -8.96 -7.66 -10.55
N TRP A 59 -8.29 -6.80 -11.33
CA TRP A 59 -7.76 -5.53 -10.84
C TRP A 59 -8.91 -4.59 -10.51
N GLY A 60 -8.76 -3.85 -9.42
CA GLY A 60 -9.66 -2.76 -9.06
C GLY A 60 -8.90 -1.70 -8.29
N ASP A 61 -9.43 -0.49 -8.34
CA ASP A 61 -8.90 0.62 -7.54
C ASP A 61 -9.38 0.48 -6.10
N ILE A 62 -8.55 0.97 -5.17
CA ILE A 62 -8.98 1.22 -3.78
C ILE A 62 -9.07 2.72 -3.56
N ASP A 63 -10.07 3.13 -2.81
CA ASP A 63 -10.23 4.54 -2.47
C ASP A 63 -9.24 4.96 -1.39
N LEU A 64 -9.15 6.28 -1.16
CA LEU A 64 -8.24 6.84 -0.18
C LEU A 64 -8.55 6.34 1.25
N ASP A 65 -9.81 6.12 1.58
CA ASP A 65 -10.21 5.66 2.91
C ASP A 65 -9.74 4.21 3.14
N GLU A 66 -9.88 3.34 2.13
CA GLU A 66 -9.32 1.98 2.14
C GLU A 66 -7.79 2.00 2.21
N VAL A 67 -7.11 2.89 1.48
CA VAL A 67 -5.65 3.08 1.59
C VAL A 67 -5.26 3.45 3.01
N MET A 68 -5.95 4.39 3.63
CA MET A 68 -5.70 4.83 5.00
C MET A 68 -5.95 3.72 6.02
N GLU A 69 -7.02 2.94 5.85
CA GLU A 69 -7.29 1.76 6.68
C GLU A 69 -6.14 0.74 6.56
N MET A 70 -5.68 0.48 5.35
CA MET A 70 -4.57 -0.44 5.10
C MET A 70 -3.25 0.05 5.71
N LEU A 71 -2.94 1.35 5.61
CA LEU A 71 -1.75 1.93 6.24
C LEU A 71 -1.80 1.84 7.76
N LYS A 72 -2.97 2.04 8.36
CA LYS A 72 -3.17 1.84 9.79
C LYS A 72 -2.92 0.39 10.20
N ILE A 73 -3.39 -0.58 9.40
CA ILE A 73 -3.11 -2.01 9.64
C ILE A 73 -1.61 -2.30 9.57
N VAL A 74 -0.90 -1.70 8.61
CA VAL A 74 0.56 -1.83 8.46
C VAL A 74 1.29 -1.23 9.67
N GLU A 75 0.83 -0.08 10.17
CA GLU A 75 1.35 0.57 11.37
C GLU A 75 1.10 -0.26 12.64
N ASP A 76 -0.13 -0.73 12.84
CA ASP A 76 -0.51 -1.59 13.98
C ASP A 76 0.27 -2.92 13.99
N ALA A 77 0.67 -3.41 12.81
CA ALA A 77 1.53 -4.58 12.65
C ALA A 77 3.03 -4.32 12.88
N GLY A 78 3.45 -3.05 13.04
CA GLY A 78 4.85 -2.66 13.18
C GLY A 78 5.65 -2.76 11.87
N GLU A 79 4.98 -2.86 10.72
CA GLU A 79 5.61 -3.00 9.41
C GLU A 79 5.84 -1.67 8.70
N LEU A 80 5.27 -0.58 9.20
CA LEU A 80 5.49 0.76 8.67
C LEU A 80 6.96 1.14 8.78
N LYS A 81 7.61 1.42 7.63
CA LYS A 81 9.04 1.73 7.60
C LYS A 81 9.34 3.20 7.79
N ARG A 82 8.46 4.08 7.32
CA ARG A 82 8.64 5.53 7.36
C ARG A 82 7.30 6.23 7.63
N PRO A 83 7.32 7.35 8.36
CA PRO A 83 6.11 8.15 8.59
C PRO A 83 5.63 8.79 7.28
N TYR A 84 4.32 9.04 7.21
CA TYR A 84 3.63 9.62 6.05
C TYR A 84 2.66 10.74 6.45
N ASP A 85 2.94 11.42 7.57
CA ASP A 85 2.09 12.48 8.10
C ASP A 85 1.88 13.62 7.08
N GLY A 86 0.61 13.98 6.86
CA GLY A 86 0.21 15.06 5.96
C GLY A 86 0.30 14.71 4.47
N TYR A 87 0.47 13.44 4.12
CA TYR A 87 0.45 12.99 2.73
C TYR A 87 -0.98 12.98 2.18
N LYS A 88 -1.15 13.21 0.88
CA LYS A 88 -2.45 13.32 0.23
C LYS A 88 -2.77 12.10 -0.62
N GLY A 89 -4.06 11.77 -0.76
CA GLY A 89 -4.48 10.82 -1.78
C GLY A 89 -4.17 11.31 -3.18
N LYS A 90 -3.71 10.41 -4.04
CA LYS A 90 -3.52 10.65 -5.47
C LYS A 90 -4.77 10.33 -6.27
#